data_AF-A0A7Y8LZ32-F1
#
_entry.id   AF-A0A7Y8LZ32-F1
#
_cell.length_a   1.000
_cell.length_b   1.000
_cell.length_c   1.000
_cell.angle_alpha   90.00
_cell.angle_beta   90.00
_cell.angle_gamma   90.00
#
_symmetry.space_group_name_H-M   'P 1'
#
loop_
_entity.id
_entity.type
_entity.pdbx_description
1 polymer ?
#
loop_
_entity_poly.entity_id
_entity_poly.type
_entity_poly.pdbx_seq_one_letter_code
_entity_poly.pdbx_strand_id
1 'polypeptide(L)'
;MGPINLRIRYRPIKIGWCIQENNLEEYRKALRLTHTLWGGRFNPIIPLGDPELARMLVKTFRVDCLYCIGPSPEGDALLLEFKHLLWPSFHKELFIQGSAGPMATFLDVSHPIRQFHDAYVRDREKPIKHGLLFRWDPADPLADVFLATFGAYPAKDEIGVDYEGFFREHLAAQEIEINVAAALPTVEPQEVTPSRLAALELRPDLFSWGRDSPGLYYGDCRDFADLVNYWNLRASGIGVLYYDPAFHERLHAMIDRYLSALRARPKAPQRFLDDIAIYNKSYDVEIDLTPFGSNLIRSAVSLHSWNGLNIKPPVMGFEEQSVLGTVSENGGVTATFELPAKPFDDDVRLHTQHLVVSVHPLVTTENVVLKPPFFPRLNEYYGREAHFEHDKVRSEREGIGIITGVTQSNLTIRALDVRSLVKRIFGACGISAKPSPAGLVGLRLIEQMGGLQGCRVFKIAGVRELIRKYSPDQSFTRGGAITTIGRLDPVSGKPRFSEYQSLYIDGRTVTPQGAFSYLLQRGVFRVGLRLYCPNCELENWIHLDEIRTVSRCEYCGRDFNITGQLKDRDWA
;
A
#
# COMPACT_ATOMS: atom_id res chain seq x y z
N MET A 1 22.69 7.51 6.45
CA MET A 1 21.57 6.91 7.21
C MET A 1 21.95 5.49 7.63
N GLY A 2 21.54 5.01 8.81
CA GLY A 2 21.79 3.62 9.22
C GLY A 2 20.92 2.60 8.47
N PRO A 3 21.10 1.28 8.70
CA PRO A 3 20.22 0.26 8.13
C PRO A 3 18.76 0.51 8.52
N ILE A 4 17.82 0.17 7.64
CA ILE A 4 16.39 0.38 7.89
C ILE A 4 15.68 -0.95 8.12
N ASN A 5 14.76 -0.98 9.08
CA ASN A 5 13.91 -2.14 9.31
C ASN A 5 12.67 -2.05 8.39
N LEU A 6 12.43 -3.13 7.66
CA LEU A 6 11.32 -3.28 6.73
C LEU A 6 10.51 -4.51 7.14
N ARG A 7 9.19 -4.43 7.00
CA ARG A 7 8.36 -5.63 6.98
C ARG A 7 7.98 -5.96 5.54
N ILE A 8 8.17 -7.22 5.19
CA ILE A 8 7.95 -7.76 3.86
C ILE A 8 6.84 -8.79 3.94
N ARG A 9 5.90 -8.71 3.01
CA ARG A 9 4.83 -9.67 2.90
C ARG A 9 4.61 -10.04 1.44
N TYR A 10 4.67 -11.32 1.14
CA TYR A 10 4.28 -11.83 -0.17
C TYR A 10 2.76 -11.88 -0.25
N ARG A 11 2.21 -11.53 -1.41
CA ARG A 11 0.81 -11.77 -1.71
C ARG A 11 0.59 -12.02 -3.20
N PRO A 12 -0.43 -12.80 -3.56
CA PRO A 12 -0.86 -12.89 -4.93
C PRO A 12 -1.40 -11.57 -5.48
N ILE A 13 -1.45 -11.49 -6.81
CA ILE A 13 -2.08 -10.39 -7.54
C ILE A 13 -3.60 -10.55 -7.46
N LYS A 14 -4.29 -9.46 -7.12
CA LYS A 14 -5.75 -9.40 -7.09
C LYS A 14 -6.28 -8.83 -8.40
N ILE A 15 -6.94 -9.67 -9.19
CA ILE A 15 -7.51 -9.30 -10.49
C ILE A 15 -8.98 -8.90 -10.33
N GLY A 16 -9.38 -7.77 -10.90
CA GLY A 16 -10.79 -7.45 -11.12
C GLY A 16 -11.25 -8.00 -12.46
N TRP A 17 -12.13 -9.00 -12.44
CA TRP A 17 -12.68 -9.60 -13.66
C TRP A 17 -13.85 -8.77 -14.18
N CYS A 18 -13.61 -7.99 -15.23
CA CYS A 18 -14.64 -7.17 -15.85
C CYS A 18 -15.48 -8.01 -16.82
N ILE A 19 -16.78 -8.09 -16.58
CA ILE A 19 -17.71 -8.88 -17.41
C ILE A 19 -18.93 -8.05 -17.82
N GLN A 20 -19.49 -8.36 -18.98
CA GLN A 20 -20.72 -7.75 -19.46
C GLN A 20 -21.92 -8.14 -18.59
N GLU A 21 -22.86 -7.19 -18.42
CA GLU A 21 -24.07 -7.41 -17.65
C GLU A 21 -24.88 -8.59 -18.21
N ASN A 22 -25.39 -9.46 -17.34
CA ASN A 22 -26.16 -10.65 -17.71
C ASN A 22 -25.41 -11.68 -18.59
N ASN A 23 -24.09 -11.59 -18.73
CA ASN A 23 -23.30 -12.57 -19.49
C ASN A 23 -22.79 -13.70 -18.58
N LEU A 24 -23.58 -14.78 -18.46
CA LEU A 24 -23.22 -15.94 -17.64
C LEU A 24 -22.04 -16.75 -18.19
N GLU A 25 -21.77 -16.70 -19.50
CA GLU A 25 -20.58 -17.36 -20.06
C GLU A 25 -19.29 -16.66 -19.62
N GLU A 26 -19.27 -15.32 -19.64
CA GLU A 26 -18.15 -14.55 -19.10
C GLU A 26 -17.99 -14.75 -17.59
N TYR A 27 -19.10 -14.84 -16.84
CA TYR A 27 -19.08 -15.19 -15.41
C TYR A 27 -18.42 -16.55 -15.16
N ARG A 28 -18.86 -17.60 -15.88
CA ARG A 28 -18.31 -18.96 -15.76
C ARG A 28 -16.83 -18.98 -16.10
N LYS A 29 -16.44 -18.30 -17.18
CA LYS A 29 -15.04 -18.19 -17.60
C LYS A 29 -14.18 -17.49 -16.54
N ALA A 30 -14.64 -16.36 -16.01
CA ALA A 30 -13.95 -15.64 -14.94
C ALA A 30 -13.76 -16.52 -13.69
N LEU A 31 -14.79 -17.25 -13.26
CA LEU A 31 -14.68 -18.16 -12.12
C LEU A 31 -13.74 -19.34 -12.38
N ARG A 32 -13.74 -19.94 -13.57
CA ARG A 32 -12.78 -21.01 -13.89
C ARG A 32 -11.35 -20.48 -13.88
N LEU A 33 -11.11 -19.34 -14.54
CA LEU A 33 -9.79 -18.68 -14.56
C LEU A 33 -9.31 -18.33 -13.15
N THR A 34 -10.18 -17.77 -12.32
CA THR A 34 -9.77 -17.35 -10.98
C THR A 34 -9.36 -18.53 -10.09
N HIS A 35 -9.93 -19.72 -10.28
CA HIS A 35 -9.51 -20.91 -9.53
C HIS A 35 -8.14 -21.45 -9.95
N THR A 36 -7.59 -21.04 -11.10
CA THR A 36 -6.21 -21.37 -11.50
C THR A 36 -5.15 -20.58 -10.72
N LEU A 37 -5.52 -19.47 -10.08
CA LEU A 37 -4.60 -18.56 -9.42
C LEU A 37 -4.55 -18.79 -7.91
N TRP A 38 -3.36 -18.78 -7.32
CA TRP A 38 -3.25 -18.70 -5.86
C TRP A 38 -3.77 -17.32 -5.43
N GLY A 39 -4.70 -17.27 -4.49
CA GLY A 39 -5.41 -16.06 -4.09
C GLY A 39 -6.62 -15.73 -4.96
N GLY A 40 -6.89 -16.49 -6.03
CA GLY A 40 -7.95 -16.16 -6.97
C GLY A 40 -9.37 -16.28 -6.40
N ARG A 41 -9.56 -16.97 -5.26
CA ARG A 41 -10.81 -16.90 -4.48
C ARG A 41 -11.17 -15.47 -4.09
N PHE A 42 -10.20 -14.56 -4.00
CA PHE A 42 -10.36 -13.17 -3.54
C PHE A 42 -10.40 -12.14 -4.68
N ASN A 43 -10.50 -12.60 -5.92
CA ASN A 43 -10.65 -11.75 -7.10
C ASN A 43 -12.14 -11.43 -7.33
N PRO A 44 -12.54 -10.15 -7.34
CA PRO A 44 -13.94 -9.79 -7.57
C PRO A 44 -14.35 -9.96 -9.04
N ILE A 45 -15.65 -10.18 -9.24
CA ILE A 45 -16.32 -9.92 -10.51
C ILE A 45 -16.80 -8.47 -10.53
N ILE A 46 -16.50 -7.75 -11.61
CA ILE A 46 -16.89 -6.36 -11.83
C ILE A 46 -17.90 -6.34 -12.98
N PRO A 47 -19.21 -6.29 -12.71
CA PRO A 47 -20.22 -6.15 -13.74
C PRO A 47 -20.12 -4.76 -14.39
N LEU A 48 -20.17 -4.71 -15.72
CA LEU A 48 -20.01 -3.49 -16.50
C LEU A 48 -21.34 -2.74 -16.72
N GLY A 49 -22.50 -3.31 -16.34
CA GLY A 49 -23.81 -2.70 -16.53
C GLY A 49 -24.09 -1.47 -15.67
N ASP A 50 -23.43 -1.36 -14.51
CA ASP A 50 -23.51 -0.19 -13.63
C ASP A 50 -22.11 0.42 -13.42
N PRO A 51 -21.78 1.54 -14.09
CA PRO A 51 -20.50 2.20 -13.95
C PRO A 51 -20.18 2.68 -12.53
N GLU A 52 -21.19 3.01 -11.71
CA GLU A 52 -20.97 3.43 -10.32
C GLU A 52 -20.59 2.24 -9.45
N LEU A 53 -21.33 1.13 -9.56
CA LEU A 53 -20.99 -0.11 -8.87
C LEU A 53 -19.61 -0.62 -9.29
N ALA A 54 -19.29 -0.61 -10.59
CA ALA A 54 -17.98 -1.02 -11.09
C ALA A 54 -16.85 -0.19 -10.45
N ARG A 55 -16.97 1.14 -10.45
CA ARG A 55 -16.01 2.05 -9.80
C ARG A 55 -15.86 1.76 -8.31
N MET A 56 -16.97 1.47 -7.62
CA MET A 56 -16.95 1.14 -6.19
C MET A 56 -16.25 -0.18 -5.92
N LEU A 57 -16.56 -1.23 -6.68
CA LEU A 57 -15.92 -2.55 -6.52
C LEU A 57 -14.42 -2.48 -6.77
N VAL A 58 -13.96 -1.80 -7.83
CA VAL A 58 -12.53 -1.61 -8.12
C VAL A 58 -11.81 -0.96 -6.94
N LYS A 59 -12.37 0.11 -6.37
CA LYS A 59 -11.79 0.85 -5.24
C LYS A 59 -11.81 0.05 -3.95
N THR A 60 -12.93 -0.60 -3.65
CA THR A 60 -13.18 -1.30 -2.39
C THR A 60 -12.38 -2.59 -2.29
N PHE A 61 -12.27 -3.35 -3.39
CA PHE A 61 -11.42 -4.55 -3.43
C PHE A 61 -9.94 -4.25 -3.46
N ARG A 62 -9.55 -3.02 -3.85
CA ARG A 62 -8.16 -2.60 -4.06
C ARG A 62 -7.45 -3.56 -5.02
N VAL A 63 -8.06 -3.77 -6.19
CA VAL A 63 -7.51 -4.67 -7.22
C VAL A 63 -6.19 -4.11 -7.76
N ASP A 64 -5.28 -5.00 -8.15
CA ASP A 64 -3.98 -4.65 -8.70
C ASP A 64 -4.05 -4.44 -10.22
N CYS A 65 -4.94 -5.15 -10.91
CA CYS A 65 -5.18 -5.00 -12.33
C CYS A 65 -6.63 -5.33 -12.67
N LEU A 66 -7.05 -4.89 -13.85
CA LEU A 66 -8.36 -5.18 -14.43
C LEU A 66 -8.17 -6.09 -15.65
N TYR A 67 -9.06 -7.07 -15.79
CA TYR A 67 -9.07 -7.98 -16.93
C TYR A 67 -10.49 -8.10 -17.48
N CYS A 68 -10.70 -7.60 -18.70
CA CYS A 68 -11.97 -7.74 -19.41
C CYS A 68 -12.03 -9.13 -20.09
N ILE A 69 -13.04 -9.93 -19.76
CA ILE A 69 -13.18 -11.28 -20.34
C ILE A 69 -13.52 -11.20 -21.84
N GLY A 70 -14.42 -10.28 -22.19
CA GLY A 70 -14.78 -9.96 -23.57
C GLY A 70 -14.49 -8.49 -23.90
N PRO A 71 -14.33 -8.14 -25.19
CA PRO A 71 -14.22 -6.76 -25.62
C PRO A 71 -15.57 -6.04 -25.45
N SER A 72 -15.56 -4.84 -24.86
CA SER A 72 -16.74 -3.98 -24.75
C SER A 72 -16.37 -2.50 -24.57
N PRO A 73 -17.18 -1.56 -25.08
CA PRO A 73 -16.97 -0.13 -24.86
C PRO A 73 -16.95 0.26 -23.39
N GLU A 74 -17.79 -0.39 -22.56
CA GLU A 74 -17.87 -0.16 -21.12
C GLU A 74 -16.58 -0.62 -20.42
N GLY A 75 -16.01 -1.74 -20.86
CA GLY A 75 -14.72 -2.25 -20.38
C GLY A 75 -13.58 -1.30 -20.72
N ASP A 76 -13.52 -0.83 -21.96
CA ASP A 76 -12.51 0.13 -22.41
C ASP A 76 -12.58 1.46 -21.63
N ALA A 77 -13.80 1.94 -21.38
CA ALA A 77 -14.03 3.15 -20.58
C ALA A 77 -13.53 2.96 -19.13
N LEU A 78 -13.81 1.81 -18.52
CA LEU A 78 -13.35 1.50 -17.16
C LEU A 78 -11.81 1.40 -17.09
N LEU A 79 -11.18 0.73 -18.07
CA LEU A 79 -9.72 0.65 -18.16
C LEU A 79 -9.08 2.03 -18.31
N LEU A 80 -9.68 2.92 -19.10
CA LEU A 80 -9.20 4.28 -19.29
C LEU A 80 -9.32 5.11 -17.99
N GLU A 81 -10.44 4.97 -17.26
CA GLU A 81 -10.63 5.64 -15.97
C GLU A 81 -9.57 5.18 -14.94
N PHE A 82 -9.32 3.87 -14.88
CA PHE A 82 -8.37 3.25 -13.97
C PHE A 82 -6.99 3.00 -14.61
N LYS A 83 -6.53 3.89 -15.50
CA LYS A 83 -5.22 3.79 -16.16
C LYS A 83 -3.99 3.66 -15.25
N HIS A 84 -4.16 3.89 -13.95
CA HIS A 84 -3.12 3.70 -12.93
C HIS A 84 -3.01 2.23 -12.45
N LEU A 85 -3.89 1.34 -12.89
CA LEU A 85 -3.86 -0.11 -12.67
C LEU A 85 -3.30 -0.82 -13.93
N LEU A 86 -2.13 -0.38 -14.38
CA LEU A 86 -1.47 -0.90 -15.58
C LEU A 86 -1.24 -2.41 -15.47
N TRP A 87 -1.45 -3.13 -16.57
CA TRP A 87 -1.12 -4.54 -16.61
C TRP A 87 0.38 -4.72 -16.33
N PRO A 88 0.78 -5.53 -15.34
CA PRO A 88 2.14 -5.51 -14.79
C PRO A 88 3.09 -6.46 -15.53
N SER A 89 2.86 -6.70 -16.81
CA SER A 89 3.66 -7.60 -17.65
C SER A 89 3.61 -7.09 -19.09
N PHE A 90 4.65 -7.42 -19.86
CA PHE A 90 4.65 -7.17 -21.30
C PHE A 90 3.55 -7.99 -22.00
N HIS A 91 3.39 -9.24 -21.59
CA HIS A 91 2.33 -10.13 -22.06
C HIS A 91 1.03 -9.81 -21.32
N LYS A 92 -0.02 -9.47 -22.08
CA LYS A 92 -1.36 -9.18 -21.53
C LYS A 92 -2.18 -10.44 -21.27
N GLU A 93 -1.63 -11.59 -21.64
CA GLU A 93 -2.23 -12.89 -21.46
C GLU A 93 -2.00 -13.42 -20.03
N LEU A 94 -2.98 -14.19 -19.53
CA LEU A 94 -2.86 -14.90 -18.24
C LEU A 94 -1.97 -16.15 -18.37
N PHE A 95 -1.90 -16.72 -19.57
CA PHE A 95 -1.12 -17.88 -19.89
C PHE A 95 -0.28 -17.59 -21.13
N ILE A 96 1.02 -17.87 -21.05
CA ILE A 96 1.99 -17.62 -22.10
C ILE A 96 2.78 -18.88 -22.40
N GLN A 97 3.43 -18.91 -23.57
CA GLN A 97 4.32 -19.99 -23.92
C GLN A 97 5.71 -19.75 -23.35
N GLY A 98 6.09 -20.56 -22.35
CA GLY A 98 7.45 -20.58 -21.82
C GLY A 98 8.31 -21.68 -22.44
N SER A 99 9.55 -21.78 -21.98
CA SER A 99 10.54 -22.74 -22.48
C SER A 99 10.17 -24.21 -22.23
N ALA A 100 9.39 -24.48 -21.18
CA ALA A 100 8.91 -25.80 -20.80
C ALA A 100 7.44 -26.08 -21.20
N GLY A 101 6.83 -25.16 -21.96
CA GLY A 101 5.41 -25.23 -22.35
C GLY A 101 4.58 -24.06 -21.80
N PRO A 102 3.25 -24.16 -21.91
CA PRO A 102 2.33 -23.14 -21.39
C PRO A 102 2.50 -22.95 -19.89
N MET A 103 2.48 -21.70 -19.43
CA MET A 103 2.62 -21.33 -18.01
C MET A 103 1.82 -20.08 -17.69
N ALA A 104 1.38 -19.97 -16.43
CA ALA A 104 0.71 -18.77 -15.95
C ALA A 104 1.68 -17.57 -15.88
N THR A 105 1.14 -16.36 -16.00
CA THR A 105 1.89 -15.10 -15.80
C THR A 105 1.86 -14.63 -14.34
N PHE A 106 0.96 -15.17 -13.53
CA PHE A 106 0.83 -14.90 -12.10
C PHE A 106 0.92 -16.17 -11.28
N LEU A 107 1.19 -16.01 -9.99
CA LEU A 107 1.29 -17.11 -9.02
C LEU A 107 0.06 -18.02 -9.08
N ASP A 108 0.25 -19.24 -9.58
CA ASP A 108 -0.83 -20.20 -9.84
C ASP A 108 -1.01 -21.25 -8.72
N VAL A 109 -2.02 -22.09 -8.86
CA VAL A 109 -2.31 -23.15 -7.87
C VAL A 109 -1.37 -24.36 -7.96
N SER A 110 -0.44 -24.44 -8.90
CA SER A 110 0.54 -25.54 -8.95
C SER A 110 1.45 -25.55 -7.71
N HIS A 111 1.71 -24.38 -7.12
CA HIS A 111 2.50 -24.25 -5.90
C HIS A 111 1.82 -24.89 -4.67
N PRO A 112 0.57 -24.53 -4.28
CA PRO A 112 -0.10 -25.17 -3.15
C PRO A 112 -0.45 -26.63 -3.44
N ILE A 113 -0.64 -27.02 -4.72
CA ILE A 113 -0.78 -28.43 -5.11
C ILE A 113 0.47 -29.22 -4.72
N ARG A 114 1.65 -28.73 -5.10
CA ARG A 114 2.91 -29.39 -4.77
C ARG A 114 3.14 -29.47 -3.26
N GLN A 115 2.90 -28.38 -2.54
CA GLN A 115 3.01 -28.36 -1.09
C GLN A 115 2.07 -29.36 -0.42
N PHE A 116 0.83 -29.44 -0.88
CA PHE A 116 -0.12 -30.42 -0.39
C PHE A 116 0.36 -31.84 -0.67
N HIS A 117 0.84 -32.10 -1.88
CA HIS A 117 1.38 -33.41 -2.26
C HIS A 117 2.54 -33.83 -1.35
N ASP A 118 3.56 -32.98 -1.20
CA ASP A 118 4.71 -33.26 -0.34
C ASP A 118 4.28 -33.47 1.12
N ALA A 119 3.36 -32.65 1.62
CA ALA A 119 2.91 -32.70 3.01
C ALA A 119 2.00 -33.90 3.33
N TYR A 120 1.15 -34.35 2.40
CA TYR A 120 0.06 -35.28 2.72
C TYR A 120 0.00 -36.55 1.86
N VAL A 121 0.67 -36.59 0.70
CA VAL A 121 0.53 -37.69 -0.28
C VAL A 121 1.87 -38.41 -0.52
N ARG A 122 2.94 -37.66 -0.76
CA ARG A 122 4.27 -38.17 -1.13
C ARG A 122 4.83 -39.16 -0.10
N ASP A 123 5.54 -40.17 -0.59
CA ASP A 123 6.27 -41.17 0.21
C ASP A 123 5.40 -41.93 1.23
N ARG A 124 4.11 -42.14 0.91
CA ARG A 124 3.13 -42.81 1.78
C ARG A 124 2.35 -43.86 1.02
N GLU A 125 2.02 -44.98 1.68
CA GLU A 125 1.17 -46.02 1.11
C GLU A 125 -0.28 -45.55 0.89
N LYS A 126 -0.76 -44.63 1.74
CA LYS A 126 -2.09 -44.00 1.64
C LYS A 126 -2.01 -42.51 1.96
N PRO A 127 -2.78 -41.66 1.24
CA PRO A 127 -2.80 -40.23 1.50
C PRO A 127 -3.41 -39.92 2.87
N ILE A 128 -2.81 -38.98 3.61
CA ILE A 128 -3.31 -38.50 4.91
C ILE A 128 -4.54 -37.59 4.70
N LYS A 129 -4.54 -36.84 3.60
CA LYS A 129 -5.63 -35.97 3.17
C LYS A 129 -5.78 -36.10 1.65
N HIS A 130 -6.98 -35.89 1.16
CA HIS A 130 -7.29 -35.88 -0.27
C HIS A 130 -8.01 -34.58 -0.65
N GLY A 131 -7.92 -34.23 -1.93
CA GLY A 131 -8.76 -33.19 -2.53
C GLY A 131 -10.16 -33.72 -2.87
N LEU A 132 -11.14 -32.82 -2.99
CA LEU A 132 -12.48 -33.13 -3.48
C LEU A 132 -12.73 -32.42 -4.80
N LEU A 133 -13.10 -33.19 -5.82
CA LEU A 133 -13.48 -32.68 -7.13
C LEU A 133 -14.96 -32.99 -7.37
N PHE A 134 -15.78 -31.94 -7.37
CA PHE A 134 -17.22 -32.09 -7.60
C PHE A 134 -17.52 -32.07 -9.10
N ARG A 135 -18.40 -32.96 -9.53
CA ARG A 135 -18.94 -33.03 -10.89
C ARG A 135 -20.43 -32.78 -10.84
N TRP A 136 -20.94 -32.07 -11.83
CA TRP A 136 -22.36 -31.77 -11.96
C TRP A 136 -22.73 -31.68 -13.44
N ASP A 137 -23.99 -31.91 -13.74
CA ASP A 137 -24.55 -31.64 -15.07
C ASP A 137 -24.48 -30.12 -15.34
N PRO A 138 -23.89 -29.66 -16.46
CA PRO A 138 -23.93 -28.25 -16.84
C PRO A 138 -25.35 -27.66 -16.95
N ALA A 139 -26.37 -28.49 -17.15
CA ALA A 139 -27.78 -28.09 -17.15
C ALA A 139 -28.43 -28.06 -15.75
N ASP A 140 -27.71 -28.44 -14.69
CA ASP A 140 -28.20 -28.30 -13.31
C ASP A 140 -28.48 -26.81 -13.03
N PRO A 141 -29.69 -26.44 -12.55
CA PRO A 141 -30.01 -25.05 -12.24
C PRO A 141 -29.05 -24.37 -11.25
N LEU A 142 -28.38 -25.14 -10.39
CA LEU A 142 -27.41 -24.67 -9.41
C LEU A 142 -25.96 -24.72 -9.92
N ALA A 143 -25.70 -25.06 -11.19
CA ALA A 143 -24.35 -25.23 -11.73
C ALA A 143 -23.43 -24.01 -11.49
N ASP A 144 -23.96 -22.80 -11.66
CA ASP A 144 -23.20 -21.55 -11.43
C ASP A 144 -22.91 -21.31 -9.94
N VAL A 145 -23.84 -21.72 -9.06
CA VAL A 145 -23.63 -21.71 -7.60
C VAL A 145 -22.58 -22.73 -7.20
N PHE A 146 -22.58 -23.92 -7.80
CA PHE A 146 -21.55 -24.95 -7.55
C PHE A 146 -20.17 -24.51 -8.03
N LEU A 147 -20.10 -23.89 -9.20
CA LEU A 147 -18.87 -23.30 -9.71
C LEU A 147 -18.31 -22.23 -8.76
N ALA A 148 -19.17 -21.35 -8.25
CA ALA A 148 -18.76 -20.36 -7.25
C ALA A 148 -18.34 -21.02 -5.91
N THR A 149 -19.05 -22.05 -5.46
CA THR A 149 -18.88 -22.68 -4.15
C THR A 149 -17.65 -23.60 -4.09
N PHE A 150 -17.59 -24.57 -4.99
CA PHE A 150 -16.59 -25.65 -4.99
C PHE A 150 -15.42 -25.32 -5.91
N GLY A 151 -15.67 -24.60 -7.00
CA GLY A 151 -14.68 -24.26 -8.02
C GLY A 151 -14.46 -25.36 -9.05
N ALA A 152 -14.00 -24.95 -10.23
CA ALA A 152 -13.60 -25.81 -11.34
C ALA A 152 -12.53 -25.09 -12.17
N TYR A 153 -11.83 -25.83 -13.03
CA TYR A 153 -10.77 -25.31 -13.88
C TYR A 153 -11.23 -25.13 -15.33
N PRO A 154 -10.57 -24.25 -16.12
CA PRO A 154 -10.70 -24.25 -17.57
C PRO A 154 -10.18 -25.57 -18.16
N ALA A 155 -10.64 -25.91 -19.36
CA ALA A 155 -10.15 -27.08 -20.05
C ALA A 155 -8.70 -26.86 -20.54
N LYS A 156 -7.90 -27.93 -20.63
CA LYS A 156 -6.48 -27.87 -21.02
C LYS A 156 -6.27 -27.23 -22.38
N ASP A 157 -7.16 -27.47 -23.33
CA ASP A 157 -7.15 -26.90 -24.68
C ASP A 157 -7.44 -25.40 -24.70
N GLU A 158 -8.13 -24.87 -23.68
CA GLU A 158 -8.42 -23.42 -23.56
C GLU A 158 -7.18 -22.62 -23.10
N ILE A 159 -6.40 -23.15 -22.15
CA ILE A 159 -5.33 -22.40 -21.48
C ILE A 159 -3.93 -23.04 -21.58
N GLY A 160 -3.83 -24.23 -22.18
CA GLY A 160 -2.58 -24.98 -22.36
C GLY A 160 -2.09 -25.76 -21.12
N VAL A 161 -2.68 -25.52 -19.93
CA VAL A 161 -2.28 -26.13 -18.65
C VAL A 161 -3.42 -26.98 -18.09
N ASP A 162 -3.10 -28.19 -17.62
CA ASP A 162 -4.09 -29.15 -17.08
C ASP A 162 -4.15 -29.09 -15.55
N TYR A 163 -4.69 -28.00 -15.01
CA TYR A 163 -4.82 -27.84 -13.55
C TYR A 163 -5.72 -28.90 -12.91
N GLU A 164 -6.74 -29.36 -13.61
CA GLU A 164 -7.63 -30.39 -13.10
C GLU A 164 -6.91 -31.74 -13.00
N GLY A 165 -6.12 -32.11 -14.01
CA GLY A 165 -5.24 -33.27 -13.98
C GLY A 165 -4.25 -33.20 -12.83
N PHE A 166 -3.57 -32.06 -12.66
CA PHE A 166 -2.65 -31.84 -11.54
C PHE A 166 -3.35 -31.95 -10.19
N PHE A 167 -4.54 -31.37 -10.04
CA PHE A 167 -5.33 -31.47 -8.81
C PHE A 167 -5.67 -32.94 -8.51
N ARG A 168 -6.15 -33.67 -9.52
CA ARG A 168 -6.58 -35.06 -9.38
C ARG A 168 -5.44 -35.97 -8.96
N GLU A 169 -4.32 -35.87 -9.66
CA GLU A 169 -3.14 -36.70 -9.44
C GLU A 169 -2.44 -36.36 -8.11
N HIS A 170 -2.11 -35.09 -7.89
CA HIS A 170 -1.23 -34.70 -6.79
C HIS A 170 -1.94 -34.51 -5.44
N LEU A 171 -3.27 -34.34 -5.43
CA LEU A 171 -4.05 -34.32 -4.19
C LEU A 171 -4.75 -35.66 -3.93
N ALA A 172 -4.48 -36.70 -4.72
CA ALA A 172 -5.20 -37.98 -4.67
C ALA A 172 -6.73 -37.77 -4.62
N ALA A 173 -7.23 -36.89 -5.50
CA ALA A 173 -8.55 -36.32 -5.33
C ALA A 173 -9.67 -37.36 -5.50
N GLN A 174 -10.68 -37.27 -4.64
CA GLN A 174 -11.91 -38.04 -4.78
C GLN A 174 -12.91 -37.25 -5.63
N GLU A 175 -13.45 -37.91 -6.66
CA GLU A 175 -14.52 -37.35 -7.47
C GLU A 175 -15.88 -37.61 -6.81
N ILE A 176 -16.72 -36.58 -6.72
CA ILE A 176 -18.07 -36.64 -6.16
C ILE A 176 -19.05 -36.11 -7.20
N GLU A 177 -19.95 -36.98 -7.65
CA GLU A 177 -21.05 -36.63 -8.56
C GLU A 177 -22.22 -35.99 -7.79
N ILE A 178 -22.61 -34.78 -8.20
CA ILE A 178 -23.79 -34.08 -7.70
C ILE A 178 -24.95 -34.40 -8.63
N ASN A 179 -25.91 -35.17 -8.12
CA ASN A 179 -27.12 -35.50 -8.86
C ASN A 179 -28.15 -34.35 -8.77
N VAL A 180 -28.76 -34.01 -9.91
CA VAL A 180 -29.76 -32.92 -10.05
C VAL A 180 -30.97 -33.11 -9.13
N ALA A 181 -31.37 -34.36 -8.84
CA ALA A 181 -32.54 -34.66 -8.02
C ALA A 181 -32.21 -35.00 -6.56
N ALA A 182 -30.93 -35.09 -6.20
CA ALA A 182 -30.52 -35.48 -4.85
C ALA A 182 -30.21 -34.26 -3.97
N ALA A 183 -30.29 -34.48 -2.66
CA ALA A 183 -29.73 -33.57 -1.67
C ALA A 183 -28.22 -33.41 -1.88
N LEU A 184 -27.71 -32.21 -1.64
CA LEU A 184 -26.28 -31.94 -1.82
C LEU A 184 -25.43 -32.70 -0.80
N PRO A 185 -24.24 -33.18 -1.20
CA PRO A 185 -23.29 -33.77 -0.27
C PRO A 185 -22.89 -32.73 0.78
N THR A 186 -22.78 -33.16 2.03
CA THR A 186 -22.32 -32.29 3.11
C THR A 186 -20.80 -32.23 3.09
N VAL A 187 -20.26 -31.07 2.73
CA VAL A 187 -18.82 -30.81 2.64
C VAL A 187 -18.33 -30.22 3.96
N GLU A 188 -17.24 -30.76 4.48
CA GLU A 188 -16.62 -30.24 5.70
C GLU A 188 -15.79 -28.97 5.39
N PRO A 189 -15.74 -27.97 6.29
CA PRO A 189 -14.97 -26.75 6.06
C PRO A 189 -13.46 -26.95 5.81
N GLN A 190 -12.90 -28.07 6.26
CA GLN A 190 -11.49 -28.45 6.08
C GLN A 190 -11.18 -29.15 4.76
N GLU A 191 -12.20 -29.56 4.01
CA GLU A 191 -12.00 -30.27 2.74
C GLU A 191 -11.45 -29.33 1.67
N VAL A 192 -10.53 -29.86 0.86
CA VAL A 192 -9.81 -29.06 -0.15
C VAL A 192 -10.49 -29.25 -1.49
N THR A 193 -11.28 -28.26 -1.90
CA THR A 193 -11.81 -28.11 -3.25
C THR A 193 -10.95 -27.16 -4.08
N PRO A 194 -11.11 -27.05 -5.42
CA PRO A 194 -10.43 -26.02 -6.22
C PRO A 194 -10.56 -24.60 -5.64
N SER A 195 -11.76 -24.22 -5.17
CA SER A 195 -12.02 -22.93 -4.53
C SER A 195 -11.30 -22.75 -3.19
N ARG A 196 -11.12 -23.83 -2.42
CA ARG A 196 -10.40 -23.78 -1.14
C ARG A 196 -8.89 -23.79 -1.33
N LEU A 197 -8.39 -24.57 -2.28
CA LEU A 197 -6.99 -24.66 -2.67
C LEU A 197 -6.41 -23.29 -3.01
N ALA A 198 -7.14 -22.51 -3.82
CA ALA A 198 -6.77 -21.15 -4.18
C ALA A 198 -6.67 -20.18 -2.98
N ALA A 199 -7.07 -20.57 -1.76
CA ALA A 199 -7.00 -19.74 -0.57
C ALA A 199 -6.11 -20.33 0.54
N LEU A 200 -5.43 -21.46 0.31
CA LEU A 200 -4.57 -22.08 1.32
C LEU A 200 -3.44 -21.13 1.73
N GLU A 201 -3.10 -21.17 3.02
CA GLU A 201 -2.02 -20.39 3.68
C GLU A 201 -2.17 -18.86 3.69
N LEU A 202 -3.06 -18.31 2.86
CA LEU A 202 -3.30 -16.88 2.80
C LEU A 202 -4.07 -16.39 4.03
N ARG A 203 -3.57 -15.30 4.62
CA ARG A 203 -4.17 -14.61 5.77
C ARG A 203 -4.62 -13.20 5.36
N PRO A 204 -5.66 -12.63 5.98
CA PRO A 204 -6.03 -11.23 5.75
C PRO A 204 -4.97 -10.27 6.32
N ASP A 205 -4.93 -9.03 5.83
CA ASP A 205 -4.18 -7.93 6.46
C ASP A 205 -4.82 -7.52 7.79
N LEU A 206 -4.00 -7.21 8.81
CA LEU A 206 -4.45 -6.87 10.17
C LEU A 206 -5.30 -5.57 10.24
N PHE A 207 -5.45 -4.85 9.13
CA PHE A 207 -6.06 -3.51 9.08
C PHE A 207 -7.51 -3.50 8.56
N SER A 208 -8.10 -4.67 8.33
CA SER A 208 -9.42 -4.82 7.71
C SER A 208 -10.51 -5.18 8.73
N TRP A 209 -10.93 -4.20 9.55
CA TRP A 209 -12.19 -4.24 10.30
C TRP A 209 -13.36 -3.76 9.41
N GLY A 210 -14.41 -4.57 9.28
CA GLY A 210 -15.65 -4.34 8.51
C GLY A 210 -16.70 -5.42 8.82
N ARG A 211 -17.92 -5.34 8.27
CA ARG A 211 -18.96 -6.37 8.44
C ARG A 211 -18.52 -7.65 7.74
N ASP A 212 -18.19 -8.66 8.54
CA ASP A 212 -17.65 -9.96 8.14
C ASP A 212 -18.52 -11.13 8.62
N SER A 213 -19.73 -10.84 9.10
CA SER A 213 -20.67 -11.83 9.63
C SER A 213 -20.91 -12.95 8.61
N PRO A 214 -20.52 -14.20 8.89
CA PRO A 214 -20.82 -15.31 8.01
C PRO A 214 -22.32 -15.62 8.01
N GLY A 215 -22.79 -16.35 7.00
CA GLY A 215 -24.19 -16.78 6.95
C GLY A 215 -24.62 -17.21 5.55
N LEU A 216 -25.80 -16.79 5.13
CA LEU A 216 -26.39 -17.23 3.85
C LEU A 216 -26.54 -16.07 2.89
N TYR A 217 -26.43 -16.36 1.59
CA TYR A 217 -26.93 -15.51 0.53
C TYR A 217 -28.26 -16.06 0.04
N TYR A 218 -29.34 -15.33 0.24
CA TYR A 218 -30.69 -15.66 -0.20
C TYR A 218 -30.95 -14.99 -1.57
N GLY A 219 -31.13 -15.78 -2.63
CA GLY A 219 -31.34 -15.26 -3.97
C GLY A 219 -31.84 -16.31 -4.98
N ASP A 220 -32.02 -15.90 -6.24
CA ASP A 220 -32.37 -16.79 -7.36
C ASP A 220 -31.12 -17.17 -8.13
N CYS A 221 -30.81 -18.47 -8.23
CA CYS A 221 -29.60 -18.94 -8.91
C CYS A 221 -29.57 -18.62 -10.43
N ARG A 222 -30.69 -18.16 -11.00
CA ARG A 222 -30.80 -17.69 -12.40
C ARG A 222 -30.61 -16.19 -12.55
N ASP A 223 -30.60 -15.44 -11.45
CA ASP A 223 -30.42 -13.99 -11.45
C ASP A 223 -28.92 -13.66 -11.42
N PHE A 224 -28.47 -12.91 -12.42
CA PHE A 224 -27.07 -12.53 -12.59
C PHE A 224 -26.53 -11.72 -11.42
N ALA A 225 -27.31 -10.75 -10.92
CA ALA A 225 -26.90 -9.90 -9.81
C ALA A 225 -26.77 -10.71 -8.51
N ASP A 226 -27.65 -11.69 -8.29
CA ASP A 226 -27.58 -12.61 -7.17
C ASP A 226 -26.29 -13.46 -7.19
N LEU A 227 -25.92 -14.00 -8.35
CA LEU A 227 -24.67 -14.76 -8.53
C LEU A 227 -23.40 -13.90 -8.35
N VAL A 228 -23.41 -12.67 -8.87
CA VAL A 228 -22.28 -11.73 -8.73
C VAL A 228 -22.13 -11.26 -7.28
N ASN A 229 -23.23 -10.91 -6.61
CA ASN A 229 -23.23 -10.53 -5.20
C ASN A 229 -22.73 -11.67 -4.31
N TYR A 230 -23.22 -12.90 -4.55
CA TYR A 230 -22.77 -14.08 -3.85
C TYR A 230 -21.26 -14.28 -3.98
N TRP A 231 -20.74 -14.24 -5.21
CA TRP A 231 -19.30 -14.39 -5.44
C TRP A 231 -18.51 -13.28 -4.76
N ASN A 232 -18.90 -12.01 -4.92
CA ASN A 232 -18.15 -10.88 -4.38
C ASN A 232 -18.16 -10.85 -2.84
N LEU A 233 -19.22 -11.30 -2.17
CA LEU A 233 -19.19 -11.53 -0.72
C LEU A 233 -18.13 -12.57 -0.34
N ARG A 234 -18.06 -13.70 -1.07
CA ARG A 234 -17.03 -14.72 -0.84
C ARG A 234 -15.62 -14.22 -1.15
N ALA A 235 -15.46 -13.44 -2.22
CA ALA A 235 -14.20 -12.81 -2.59
C ALA A 235 -13.74 -11.78 -1.56
N SER A 236 -14.66 -11.26 -0.74
CA SER A 236 -14.36 -10.43 0.42
C SER A 236 -13.89 -11.23 1.64
N GLY A 237 -13.77 -12.56 1.53
CA GLY A 237 -13.41 -13.45 2.62
C GLY A 237 -14.58 -13.84 3.53
N ILE A 238 -15.81 -13.42 3.22
CA ILE A 238 -16.99 -13.71 4.05
C ILE A 238 -17.43 -15.16 3.80
N GLY A 239 -17.62 -15.91 4.89
CA GLY A 239 -18.16 -17.27 4.84
C GLY A 239 -19.66 -17.26 4.53
N VAL A 240 -20.04 -17.23 3.26
CA VAL A 240 -21.45 -17.34 2.84
C VAL A 240 -21.73 -18.60 2.03
N LEU A 241 -22.86 -19.26 2.34
CA LEU A 241 -23.45 -20.31 1.50
C LEU A 241 -24.66 -19.77 0.74
N TYR A 242 -24.87 -20.24 -0.48
CA TYR A 242 -26.02 -19.84 -1.28
C TYR A 242 -27.28 -20.60 -0.84
N TYR A 243 -28.40 -19.89 -0.81
CA TYR A 243 -29.73 -20.45 -0.64
C TYR A 243 -30.66 -19.92 -1.71
N ASP A 244 -31.20 -20.84 -2.50
CA ASP A 244 -32.33 -20.59 -3.39
C ASP A 244 -33.58 -21.26 -2.80
N PRO A 245 -34.64 -20.51 -2.48
CA PRO A 245 -35.88 -21.09 -1.95
C PRO A 245 -36.52 -22.10 -2.90
N ALA A 246 -36.33 -21.98 -4.23
CA ALA A 246 -36.87 -22.93 -5.20
C ALA A 246 -36.19 -24.30 -5.13
N PHE A 247 -35.01 -24.39 -4.52
CA PHE A 247 -34.22 -25.61 -4.38
C PHE A 247 -34.00 -26.00 -2.90
N HIS A 248 -34.91 -25.59 -2.02
CA HIS A 248 -34.86 -25.89 -0.58
C HIS A 248 -34.56 -27.36 -0.27
N GLU A 249 -35.31 -28.28 -0.89
CA GLU A 249 -35.16 -29.73 -0.69
C GLU A 249 -33.72 -30.23 -0.95
N ARG A 250 -33.01 -29.59 -1.89
CA ARG A 250 -31.62 -29.95 -2.19
C ARG A 250 -30.61 -29.32 -1.23
N LEU A 251 -30.90 -28.12 -0.75
CA LEU A 251 -29.96 -27.27 -0.01
C LEU A 251 -30.06 -27.38 1.52
N HIS A 252 -31.24 -27.72 2.05
CA HIS A 252 -31.53 -27.60 3.49
C HIS A 252 -30.54 -28.36 4.37
N ALA A 253 -30.20 -29.62 4.04
CA ALA A 253 -29.28 -30.43 4.85
C ALA A 253 -27.88 -29.79 4.99
N MET A 254 -27.35 -29.21 3.91
CA MET A 254 -26.06 -28.50 3.92
C MET A 254 -26.16 -27.18 4.70
N ILE A 255 -27.26 -26.45 4.55
CA ILE A 255 -27.50 -25.18 5.23
C ILE A 255 -27.68 -25.37 6.73
N ASP A 256 -28.48 -26.34 7.15
CA ASP A 256 -28.74 -26.63 8.56
C ASP A 256 -27.45 -27.01 9.28
N ARG A 257 -26.61 -27.82 8.61
CA ARG A 257 -25.28 -28.17 9.10
C ARG A 257 -24.41 -26.92 9.26
N TYR A 258 -24.37 -26.07 8.25
CA TYR A 258 -23.56 -24.85 8.27
C TYR A 258 -24.01 -23.86 9.35
N LEU A 259 -25.32 -23.60 9.44
CA LEU A 259 -25.89 -22.74 10.47
C LEU A 259 -25.66 -23.31 11.88
N SER A 260 -25.76 -24.63 12.04
CA SER A 260 -25.45 -25.29 13.31
C SER A 260 -23.98 -25.10 13.70
N ALA A 261 -23.06 -25.23 12.75
CA ALA A 261 -21.64 -24.97 12.98
C ALA A 261 -21.38 -23.49 13.35
N LEU A 262 -22.04 -22.54 12.68
CA LEU A 262 -21.93 -21.12 13.01
C LEU A 262 -22.45 -20.79 14.42
N ARG A 263 -23.53 -21.46 14.86
CA ARG A 263 -24.10 -21.30 16.21
C ARG A 263 -23.26 -21.94 17.30
N ALA A 264 -22.49 -22.97 16.97
CA ALA A 264 -21.61 -23.66 17.91
C ALA A 264 -20.28 -22.91 18.17
N ARG A 265 -20.01 -21.81 17.46
CA ARG A 265 -18.79 -21.02 17.64
C ARG A 265 -18.68 -20.47 19.07
N PRO A 266 -17.47 -20.41 19.66
CA PRO A 266 -17.26 -19.71 20.92
C PRO A 266 -17.70 -18.25 20.79
N LYS A 267 -18.46 -17.76 21.78
CA LYS A 267 -18.94 -16.37 21.78
C LYS A 267 -17.74 -15.42 21.82
N ALA A 268 -17.70 -14.49 20.88
CA ALA A 268 -16.68 -13.47 20.85
C ALA A 268 -16.86 -12.50 22.04
N PRO A 269 -15.77 -11.88 22.54
CA PRO A 269 -15.87 -10.80 23.53
C PRO A 269 -16.78 -9.66 23.05
N GLN A 270 -16.82 -9.45 21.72
CA GLN A 270 -17.66 -8.49 21.03
C GLN A 270 -18.85 -9.23 20.38
N ARG A 271 -20.01 -9.22 21.04
CA ARG A 271 -21.18 -10.04 20.67
C ARG A 271 -21.70 -9.85 19.23
N PHE A 272 -21.46 -8.71 18.58
CA PHE A 272 -21.88 -8.52 17.18
C PHE A 272 -21.09 -9.40 16.18
N LEU A 273 -19.95 -9.96 16.59
CA LEU A 273 -19.19 -10.94 15.79
C LEU A 273 -19.84 -12.33 15.82
N ASP A 274 -20.80 -12.55 16.72
CA ASP A 274 -21.57 -13.80 16.81
C ASP A 274 -22.76 -13.83 15.83
N ASP A 275 -23.08 -12.69 15.20
CA ASP A 275 -24.24 -12.55 14.31
C ASP A 275 -24.10 -13.41 13.05
N ILE A 276 -25.22 -14.00 12.63
CA ILE A 276 -25.35 -14.74 11.36
C ILE A 276 -26.11 -13.87 10.37
N ALA A 277 -25.48 -13.53 9.25
CA ALA A 277 -26.09 -12.64 8.27
C ALA A 277 -26.89 -13.42 7.21
N ILE A 278 -28.06 -12.89 6.85
CA ILE A 278 -28.82 -13.31 5.67
C ILE A 278 -28.71 -12.19 4.64
N TYR A 279 -27.82 -12.40 3.67
CA TYR A 279 -27.57 -11.47 2.59
C TYR A 279 -28.60 -11.64 1.47
N ASN A 280 -28.98 -10.54 0.82
CA ASN A 280 -29.83 -10.54 -0.36
C ASN A 280 -29.59 -9.28 -1.21
N LYS A 281 -30.10 -9.20 -2.44
CA LYS A 281 -29.85 -8.06 -3.34
C LYS A 281 -30.47 -6.72 -2.89
N SER A 282 -31.60 -6.73 -2.17
CA SER A 282 -32.23 -5.50 -1.66
C SER A 282 -33.09 -5.76 -0.42
N TYR A 283 -33.26 -4.75 0.44
CA TYR A 283 -34.24 -4.79 1.53
C TYR A 283 -35.70 -4.82 1.03
N ASP A 284 -35.93 -4.50 -0.24
CA ASP A 284 -37.27 -4.53 -0.85
C ASP A 284 -37.73 -5.95 -1.22
N VAL A 285 -36.80 -6.92 -1.30
CA VAL A 285 -37.12 -8.31 -1.63
C VAL A 285 -37.59 -9.04 -0.37
N GLU A 286 -38.87 -9.39 -0.29
CA GLU A 286 -39.36 -10.24 0.80
C GLU A 286 -38.64 -11.60 0.80
N ILE A 287 -38.15 -12.00 1.97
CA ILE A 287 -37.43 -13.26 2.17
C ILE A 287 -38.06 -14.01 3.35
N ASP A 288 -38.23 -15.32 3.22
CA ASP A 288 -38.67 -16.16 4.33
C ASP A 288 -37.45 -16.59 5.17
N LEU A 289 -37.44 -16.16 6.43
CA LEU A 289 -36.40 -16.48 7.39
C LEU A 289 -36.77 -17.64 8.32
N THR A 290 -38.03 -18.08 8.28
CA THR A 290 -38.57 -19.14 9.15
C THR A 290 -37.72 -20.41 9.11
N PRO A 291 -37.26 -20.90 7.94
CA PRO A 291 -36.45 -22.12 7.86
C PRO A 291 -35.12 -22.03 8.60
N PHE A 292 -34.60 -20.82 8.82
CA PHE A 292 -33.26 -20.63 9.36
C PHE A 292 -33.24 -20.44 10.87
N GLY A 293 -34.39 -20.28 11.55
CA GLY A 293 -34.46 -20.10 13.00
C GLY A 293 -34.09 -18.67 13.48
N SER A 294 -33.60 -18.55 14.71
CA SER A 294 -33.35 -17.25 15.37
C SER A 294 -31.88 -16.80 15.31
N ASN A 295 -31.63 -15.55 15.76
CA ASN A 295 -30.33 -14.86 15.79
C ASN A 295 -29.75 -14.57 14.40
N LEU A 296 -30.58 -14.00 13.53
CA LEU A 296 -30.23 -13.66 12.14
C LEU A 296 -30.26 -12.14 11.93
N ILE A 297 -29.36 -11.64 11.09
CA ILE A 297 -29.33 -10.25 10.66
C ILE A 297 -29.49 -10.16 9.15
N ARG A 298 -30.59 -9.54 8.71
CA ARG A 298 -30.81 -9.27 7.29
C ARG A 298 -29.85 -8.19 6.79
N SER A 299 -29.28 -8.42 5.61
CA SER A 299 -28.20 -7.60 5.05
C SER A 299 -28.34 -7.43 3.55
N ALA A 300 -28.79 -6.27 3.08
CA ALA A 300 -28.82 -6.00 1.63
C ALA A 300 -27.41 -5.77 1.06
N VAL A 301 -27.11 -6.36 -0.09
CA VAL A 301 -25.92 -6.09 -0.91
C VAL A 301 -26.29 -5.06 -1.95
N SER A 302 -25.90 -3.82 -1.72
CA SER A 302 -26.17 -2.69 -2.61
C SER A 302 -24.89 -1.89 -2.83
N LEU A 303 -24.97 -0.86 -3.68
CA LEU A 303 -23.89 0.13 -3.85
C LEU A 303 -23.37 0.66 -2.50
N HIS A 304 -24.27 0.91 -1.53
CA HIS A 304 -23.93 1.40 -0.19
C HIS A 304 -23.18 0.36 0.66
N SER A 305 -23.31 -0.93 0.35
CA SER A 305 -22.60 -2.01 1.04
C SER A 305 -21.12 -2.02 0.64
N TRP A 306 -20.79 -1.62 -0.59
CA TRP A 306 -19.44 -1.58 -1.15
C TRP A 306 -18.69 -0.27 -0.90
N ASN A 307 -18.94 0.40 0.23
CA ASN A 307 -18.34 1.70 0.57
C ASN A 307 -16.96 1.62 1.27
N GLY A 308 -16.42 0.40 1.47
CA GLY A 308 -15.15 0.18 2.17
C GLY A 308 -15.21 0.30 3.70
N LEU A 309 -16.41 0.48 4.26
CA LEU A 309 -16.71 0.48 5.69
C LEU A 309 -17.63 -0.68 6.08
N ASN A 310 -18.72 -0.86 5.32
CA ASN A 310 -19.69 -1.93 5.50
C ASN A 310 -19.08 -3.27 5.10
N ILE A 311 -18.79 -3.48 3.82
CA ILE A 311 -17.99 -4.62 3.36
C ILE A 311 -16.59 -4.10 3.05
N LYS A 312 -15.59 -4.79 3.61
CA LYS A 312 -14.18 -4.41 3.46
C LYS A 312 -13.33 -5.60 3.07
N PRO A 313 -13.18 -5.87 1.76
CA PRO A 313 -12.33 -6.95 1.27
C PRO A 313 -10.89 -6.79 1.79
N PRO A 314 -10.34 -7.81 2.48
CA PRO A 314 -8.97 -7.76 2.97
C PRO A 314 -7.98 -7.88 1.81
N VAL A 315 -6.73 -7.43 2.07
CA VAL A 315 -5.61 -7.85 1.23
C VAL A 315 -5.10 -9.18 1.77
N MET A 316 -5.30 -10.24 0.99
CA MET A 316 -4.86 -11.58 1.34
C MET A 316 -3.40 -11.74 0.97
N GLY A 317 -2.60 -12.32 1.86
CA GLY A 317 -1.19 -12.57 1.63
C GLY A 317 -0.63 -13.58 2.62
N PHE A 318 0.61 -13.98 2.42
CA PHE A 318 1.33 -14.87 3.30
C PHE A 318 1.72 -14.18 4.62
N GLU A 319 2.41 -14.91 5.50
CA GLU A 319 2.91 -14.35 6.75
C GLU A 319 3.92 -13.21 6.51
N GLU A 320 3.83 -12.16 7.31
CA GLU A 320 4.72 -11.00 7.22
C GLU A 320 6.04 -11.28 7.95
N GLN A 321 7.17 -10.91 7.34
CA GLN A 321 8.52 -11.17 7.83
C GLN A 321 9.31 -9.85 7.94
N SER A 322 10.20 -9.74 8.93
CA SER A 322 11.07 -8.57 9.09
C SER A 322 12.42 -8.79 8.42
N VAL A 323 12.90 -7.78 7.69
CA VAL A 323 14.22 -7.76 7.05
C VAL A 323 14.95 -6.45 7.30
N LEU A 324 16.28 -6.47 7.16
CA LEU A 324 17.11 -5.29 7.27
C LEU A 324 17.54 -4.82 5.86
N GLY A 325 17.28 -3.56 5.55
CA GLY A 325 17.71 -2.92 4.32
C GLY A 325 19.00 -2.12 4.49
N THR A 326 19.94 -2.28 3.57
CA THR A 326 21.15 -1.47 3.47
C THR A 326 20.83 -0.18 2.74
N VAL A 327 21.19 0.97 3.33
CA VAL A 327 20.90 2.29 2.78
C VAL A 327 22.09 2.86 2.01
N SER A 328 21.84 3.43 0.85
CA SER A 328 22.80 4.19 0.05
C SER A 328 22.24 5.58 -0.28
N GLU A 329 23.11 6.60 -0.32
CA GLU A 329 22.75 8.00 -0.56
C GLU A 329 23.30 8.55 -1.90
N ASN A 330 23.67 7.66 -2.83
CA ASN A 330 24.20 8.05 -4.14
C ASN A 330 23.08 8.52 -5.08
N GLY A 331 22.89 9.85 -5.18
CA GLY A 331 21.85 10.45 -6.03
C GLY A 331 20.43 10.37 -5.46
N GLY A 332 20.29 9.99 -4.19
CA GLY A 332 19.03 9.86 -3.47
C GLY A 332 19.11 8.73 -2.43
N VAL A 333 18.20 8.76 -1.44
CA VAL A 333 18.12 7.68 -0.43
C VAL A 333 17.51 6.44 -1.08
N THR A 334 18.26 5.36 -1.10
CA THR A 334 17.83 4.04 -1.59
C THR A 334 18.03 3.00 -0.50
N ALA A 335 17.16 1.99 -0.46
CA ALA A 335 17.30 0.87 0.44
C ALA A 335 17.20 -0.43 -0.34
N THR A 336 18.23 -1.26 -0.23
CA THR A 336 18.31 -2.59 -0.85
C THR A 336 18.24 -3.65 0.22
N PHE A 337 17.43 -4.68 0.01
CA PHE A 337 17.22 -5.77 0.97
C PHE A 337 17.03 -7.10 0.25
N GLU A 338 17.48 -8.17 0.91
CA GLU A 338 17.21 -9.53 0.48
C GLU A 338 15.75 -9.89 0.80
N LEU A 339 15.12 -10.61 -0.13
CA LEU A 339 13.78 -11.13 0.06
C LEU A 339 13.84 -12.34 1.02
N PRO A 340 12.94 -12.43 2.01
CA PRO A 340 12.95 -13.52 2.98
C PRO A 340 12.55 -14.87 2.33
N ALA A 341 12.49 -15.93 3.15
CA ALA A 341 12.10 -17.25 2.66
C ALA A 341 10.71 -17.22 2.01
N LYS A 342 10.64 -17.66 0.75
CA LYS A 342 9.41 -17.65 -0.04
C LYS A 342 8.52 -18.84 0.34
N PRO A 343 7.21 -18.64 0.54
CA PRO A 343 6.25 -19.71 0.81
C PRO A 343 5.81 -20.44 -0.47
N PHE A 344 6.57 -20.35 -1.55
CA PHE A 344 6.29 -20.96 -2.85
C PHE A 344 7.59 -21.31 -3.54
N ASP A 345 7.54 -22.24 -4.48
CA ASP A 345 8.70 -22.64 -5.28
C ASP A 345 9.21 -21.48 -6.15
N ASP A 346 10.52 -21.31 -6.23
CA ASP A 346 11.20 -20.24 -6.98
C ASP A 346 12.20 -20.78 -8.02
N ASP A 347 11.93 -21.98 -8.53
CA ASP A 347 12.65 -22.57 -9.67
C ASP A 347 12.75 -21.57 -10.84
N VAL A 348 13.93 -21.52 -11.46
CA VAL A 348 14.24 -20.61 -12.57
C VAL A 348 13.24 -20.69 -13.73
N ARG A 349 12.60 -21.85 -13.94
CA ARG A 349 11.58 -22.07 -14.98
C ARG A 349 10.32 -21.24 -14.74
N LEU A 350 10.09 -20.77 -13.51
CA LEU A 350 8.93 -19.98 -13.13
C LEU A 350 9.19 -18.47 -13.21
N HIS A 351 10.31 -18.02 -13.77
CA HIS A 351 10.69 -16.58 -13.83
C HIS A 351 9.66 -15.64 -14.43
N THR A 352 8.69 -16.13 -15.22
CA THR A 352 7.60 -15.35 -15.79
C THR A 352 6.37 -15.23 -14.89
N GLN A 353 6.27 -16.03 -13.83
CA GLN A 353 5.22 -15.88 -12.83
C GLN A 353 5.54 -14.72 -11.92
N HIS A 354 4.54 -13.86 -11.72
CA HIS A 354 4.65 -12.69 -10.87
C HIS A 354 3.76 -12.79 -9.63
N LEU A 355 4.21 -12.12 -8.58
CA LEU A 355 3.46 -11.87 -7.36
C LEU A 355 3.68 -10.43 -6.89
N VAL A 356 3.02 -10.03 -5.82
CA VAL A 356 3.31 -8.76 -5.14
C VAL A 356 4.15 -9.00 -3.89
N VAL A 357 5.21 -8.21 -3.75
CA VAL A 357 5.95 -8.02 -2.51
C VAL A 357 5.50 -6.71 -1.87
N SER A 358 4.67 -6.80 -0.83
CA SER A 358 4.30 -5.67 0.02
C SER A 358 5.49 -5.27 0.88
N VAL A 359 5.95 -4.03 0.74
CA VAL A 359 7.08 -3.45 1.46
C VAL A 359 6.56 -2.38 2.41
N HIS A 360 6.73 -2.60 3.71
CA HIS A 360 6.30 -1.71 4.78
C HIS A 360 7.51 -1.18 5.56
N PRO A 361 8.04 0.01 5.20
CA PRO A 361 9.12 0.63 5.95
C PRO A 361 8.67 1.07 7.35
N LEU A 362 9.47 0.74 8.37
CA LEU A 362 9.19 1.12 9.77
C LEU A 362 9.90 2.42 10.20
N VAL A 363 10.50 3.14 9.24
CA VAL A 363 11.29 4.33 9.50
C VAL A 363 10.62 5.57 8.94
N THR A 364 10.69 6.67 9.69
CA THR A 364 10.40 8.01 9.20
C THR A 364 11.70 8.68 8.81
N THR A 365 11.70 9.31 7.65
CA THR A 365 12.89 9.96 7.07
C THR A 365 12.60 11.44 6.88
N GLU A 366 13.53 12.32 7.24
CA GLU A 366 13.37 13.76 7.01
C GLU A 366 13.47 14.07 5.50
N ASN A 367 12.57 14.91 4.99
CA ASN A 367 12.53 15.41 3.59
C ASN A 367 12.32 14.38 2.47
N VAL A 368 12.43 13.08 2.76
CA VAL A 368 12.13 11.99 1.83
C VAL A 368 11.10 11.03 2.42
N VAL A 369 10.45 10.24 1.57
CA VAL A 369 9.37 9.33 1.95
C VAL A 369 9.63 7.94 1.40
N LEU A 370 9.91 6.97 2.29
CA LEU A 370 9.95 5.55 1.94
C LEU A 370 8.57 4.90 2.01
N LYS A 371 7.66 5.44 2.85
CA LYS A 371 6.29 4.99 3.03
C LYS A 371 5.31 6.05 2.49
N PRO A 372 5.03 6.05 1.17
CA PRO A 372 4.09 7.03 0.59
C PRO A 372 2.66 6.83 1.12
N PRO A 373 1.81 7.87 1.06
CA PRO A 373 0.40 7.72 1.41
C PRO A 373 -0.31 6.78 0.43
N PHE A 374 -1.39 6.14 0.89
CA PHE A 374 -2.24 5.32 0.03
C PHE A 374 -2.98 6.20 -0.99
N PHE A 375 -2.50 6.19 -2.23
CA PHE A 375 -3.06 6.98 -3.31
C PHE A 375 -2.82 6.31 -4.68
N PRO A 376 -3.63 5.29 -5.06
CA PRO A 376 -3.42 4.47 -6.26
C PRO A 376 -3.29 5.24 -7.58
N ARG A 377 -3.91 6.44 -7.69
CA ARG A 377 -3.77 7.30 -8.87
C ARG A 377 -2.32 7.71 -9.18
N LEU A 378 -1.40 7.55 -8.22
CA LEU A 378 0.03 7.78 -8.36
C LEU A 378 0.86 6.50 -8.51
N ASN A 379 0.24 5.33 -8.74
CA ASN A 379 0.96 4.06 -8.97
C ASN A 379 2.08 4.22 -10.02
N GLU A 380 1.79 4.86 -11.15
CA GLU A 380 2.81 5.08 -12.20
C GLU A 380 3.99 5.94 -11.69
N TYR A 381 3.69 6.99 -10.93
CA TYR A 381 4.71 7.85 -10.34
C TYR A 381 5.54 7.09 -9.28
N TYR A 382 4.88 6.30 -8.43
CA TYR A 382 5.56 5.43 -7.47
C TYR A 382 6.42 4.38 -8.18
N GLY A 383 5.94 3.82 -9.28
CA GLY A 383 6.70 2.91 -10.14
C GLY A 383 8.00 3.53 -10.61
N ARG A 384 7.90 4.69 -11.28
CA ARG A 384 9.07 5.39 -11.84
C ARG A 384 10.07 5.87 -10.78
N GLU A 385 9.58 6.42 -9.68
CA GLU A 385 10.44 7.12 -8.72
C GLU A 385 10.88 6.26 -7.55
N ALA A 386 10.06 5.30 -7.08
CA ALA A 386 10.38 4.45 -5.93
C ALA A 386 10.98 3.09 -6.33
N HIS A 387 10.73 2.57 -7.54
CA HIS A 387 11.23 1.25 -7.96
C HIS A 387 11.95 1.23 -9.31
N PHE A 388 11.71 2.22 -10.18
CA PHE A 388 12.17 2.37 -11.58
C PHE A 388 11.23 1.81 -12.66
N GLU A 389 10.38 0.83 -12.34
CA GLU A 389 9.40 0.27 -13.28
C GLU A 389 8.01 0.89 -13.12
N HIS A 390 7.54 1.59 -14.15
CA HIS A 390 6.32 2.40 -14.12
C HIS A 390 5.01 1.63 -13.86
N ASP A 391 4.97 0.34 -14.19
CA ASP A 391 3.77 -0.51 -14.18
C ASP A 391 3.76 -1.56 -13.05
N LYS A 392 4.86 -1.68 -12.29
CA LYS A 392 5.05 -2.72 -11.27
C LYS A 392 4.65 -2.32 -9.86
N VAL A 393 4.45 -1.03 -9.57
CA VAL A 393 4.16 -0.59 -8.19
C VAL A 393 2.66 -0.39 -7.97
N ARG A 394 2.20 -0.79 -6.78
CA ARG A 394 0.86 -0.56 -6.26
C ARG A 394 0.94 0.17 -4.93
N SER A 395 0.19 1.25 -4.81
CA SER A 395 0.06 1.96 -3.55
C SER A 395 -0.66 1.08 -2.53
N GLU A 396 -0.09 0.95 -1.34
CA GLU A 396 -0.69 0.20 -0.22
C GLU A 396 -0.82 1.11 1.01
N ARG A 397 -1.61 0.70 2.00
CA ARG A 397 -1.87 1.53 3.19
C ARG A 397 -0.65 1.73 4.06
N GLU A 398 0.16 0.67 4.20
CA GLU A 398 1.34 0.67 5.05
C GLU A 398 2.65 0.80 4.26
N GLY A 399 2.58 1.04 2.95
CA GLY A 399 3.76 1.18 2.09
C GLY A 399 3.44 1.02 0.60
N ILE A 400 4.21 0.20 -0.10
CA ILE A 400 4.02 -0.10 -1.52
C ILE A 400 4.07 -1.61 -1.77
N GLY A 401 3.22 -2.09 -2.67
CA GLY A 401 3.32 -3.41 -3.26
C GLY A 401 4.16 -3.34 -4.54
N ILE A 402 5.16 -4.20 -4.67
CA ILE A 402 6.02 -4.30 -5.85
C ILE A 402 5.72 -5.62 -6.55
N ILE A 403 5.23 -5.55 -7.77
CA ILE A 403 4.98 -6.73 -8.62
C ILE A 403 6.32 -7.20 -9.17
N THR A 404 6.74 -8.40 -8.81
CA THR A 404 8.04 -8.95 -9.18
C THR A 404 7.92 -10.44 -9.54
N GLY A 405 8.91 -10.95 -10.25
CA GLY A 405 8.97 -12.37 -10.60
C GLY A 405 9.22 -13.24 -9.37
N VAL A 406 8.68 -14.46 -9.36
CA VAL A 406 8.85 -15.42 -8.24
C VAL A 406 10.33 -15.76 -7.98
N THR A 407 11.20 -15.65 -8.98
CA THR A 407 12.64 -15.96 -8.88
C THR A 407 13.48 -14.81 -8.31
N GLN A 408 12.90 -13.62 -8.11
CA GLN A 408 13.63 -12.46 -7.59
C GLN A 408 14.17 -12.75 -6.18
N SER A 409 15.42 -12.37 -5.89
CA SER A 409 16.08 -12.63 -4.59
C SER A 409 16.25 -11.38 -3.72
N ASN A 410 16.20 -10.19 -4.31
CA ASN A 410 16.36 -8.93 -3.60
C ASN A 410 15.52 -7.83 -4.26
N LEU A 411 15.23 -6.76 -3.53
CA LEU A 411 14.58 -5.58 -4.07
C LEU A 411 15.29 -4.32 -3.60
N THR A 412 15.18 -3.29 -4.43
CA THR A 412 15.62 -1.93 -4.13
C THR A 412 14.43 -1.00 -4.19
N ILE A 413 14.26 -0.20 -3.13
CA ILE A 413 13.32 0.92 -3.08
C ILE A 413 14.06 2.24 -2.96
N ARG A 414 13.53 3.29 -3.57
CA ARG A 414 14.03 4.66 -3.50
C ARG A 414 13.05 5.54 -2.75
N ALA A 415 13.57 6.39 -1.88
CA ALA A 415 12.78 7.35 -1.15
C ALA A 415 12.30 8.46 -2.10
N LEU A 416 11.02 8.82 -1.99
CA LEU A 416 10.40 9.88 -2.78
C LEU A 416 10.70 11.24 -2.17
N ASP A 417 10.96 12.25 -3.00
CA ASP A 417 11.04 13.64 -2.53
C ASP A 417 9.66 14.14 -2.07
N VAL A 418 9.58 14.65 -0.84
CA VAL A 418 8.31 15.11 -0.23
C VAL A 418 7.63 16.17 -1.08
N ARG A 419 8.38 17.14 -1.63
CA ARG A 419 7.80 18.25 -2.38
C ARG A 419 7.20 17.79 -3.71
N SER A 420 7.92 16.92 -4.40
CA SER A 420 7.50 16.31 -5.66
C SER A 420 6.25 15.46 -5.43
N LEU A 421 6.24 14.66 -4.35
CA LEU A 421 5.07 13.87 -3.95
C LEU A 421 3.85 14.75 -3.67
N VAL A 422 3.98 15.79 -2.84
CA VAL A 422 2.88 16.72 -2.51
C VAL A 422 2.35 17.41 -3.77
N LYS A 423 3.25 17.86 -4.66
CA LYS A 423 2.86 18.47 -5.95
C LYS A 423 2.08 17.48 -6.83
N ARG A 424 2.49 16.21 -6.88
CA ARG A 424 1.80 15.16 -7.64
C ARG A 424 0.44 14.81 -7.06
N ILE A 425 0.30 14.77 -5.73
CA ILE A 425 -0.98 14.56 -5.05
C ILE A 425 -1.96 15.68 -5.40
N PHE A 426 -1.55 16.94 -5.24
CA PHE A 426 -2.40 18.08 -5.62
C PHE A 426 -2.73 18.06 -7.11
N GLY A 427 -1.75 17.78 -7.98
CA GLY A 427 -1.97 17.70 -9.42
C GLY A 427 -2.99 16.62 -9.81
N ALA A 428 -2.99 15.47 -9.14
CA ALA A 428 -3.99 14.43 -9.36
C ALA A 428 -5.40 14.91 -8.98
N CYS A 429 -5.53 15.78 -7.98
CA CYS A 429 -6.80 16.41 -7.60
C CYS A 429 -7.15 17.66 -8.44
N GLY A 430 -6.39 17.95 -9.51
CA GLY A 430 -6.63 19.14 -10.35
C GLY A 430 -6.11 20.45 -9.76
N ILE A 431 -5.30 20.39 -8.69
CA ILE A 431 -4.76 21.55 -7.99
C ILE A 431 -3.29 21.75 -8.40
N SER A 432 -2.98 22.91 -8.97
CA SER A 432 -1.59 23.30 -9.24
C SER A 432 -0.94 23.89 -7.99
N ALA A 433 0.24 23.38 -7.64
CA ALA A 433 0.99 23.83 -6.47
C ALA A 433 2.43 24.19 -6.83
N LYS A 434 2.91 25.32 -6.29
CA LYS A 434 4.30 25.78 -6.39
C LYS A 434 4.78 26.31 -5.04
N PRO A 435 6.06 26.11 -4.66
CA PRO A 435 6.64 26.76 -3.50
C PRO A 435 6.53 28.29 -3.61
N SER A 436 6.21 28.96 -2.50
CA SER A 436 6.27 30.42 -2.43
C SER A 436 7.73 30.90 -2.29
N PRO A 437 8.05 32.14 -2.70
CA PRO A 437 9.39 32.71 -2.47
C PRO A 437 9.81 32.66 -1.00
N ALA A 438 8.90 33.00 -0.07
CA ALA A 438 9.14 32.90 1.36
C ALA A 438 9.42 31.45 1.82
N GLY A 439 8.69 30.47 1.27
CA GLY A 439 8.92 29.05 1.54
C GLY A 439 10.28 28.56 1.04
N LEU A 440 10.73 29.04 -0.13
CA LEU A 440 12.06 28.73 -0.66
C LEU A 440 13.17 29.29 0.23
N VAL A 441 13.02 30.52 0.73
CA VAL A 441 13.95 31.12 1.69
C VAL A 441 13.96 30.33 3.00
N GLY A 442 12.78 30.00 3.53
CA GLY A 442 12.66 29.20 4.75
C GLY A 442 13.33 27.83 4.63
N LEU A 443 13.18 27.16 3.48
CA LEU A 443 13.83 25.87 3.24
C LEU A 443 15.35 25.99 3.22
N ARG A 444 15.90 26.98 2.50
CA ARG A 444 17.36 27.22 2.49
C ARG A 444 17.90 27.50 3.89
N LEU A 445 17.15 28.23 4.70
CA LEU A 445 17.51 28.46 6.09
C LEU A 445 17.52 27.17 6.90
N ILE A 446 16.52 26.29 6.74
CA ILE A 446 16.49 24.99 7.42
C ILE A 446 17.68 24.13 7.01
N GLU A 447 17.99 24.06 5.71
CA GLU A 447 19.16 23.34 5.18
C GLU A 447 20.47 23.91 5.75
N GLN A 448 20.63 25.23 5.74
CA GLN A 448 21.79 25.93 6.30
C GLN A 448 21.98 25.65 7.79
N MET A 449 20.88 25.55 8.55
CA MET A 449 20.93 25.22 9.97
C MET A 449 21.19 23.72 10.24
N GLY A 450 21.23 22.87 9.21
CA GLY A 450 21.41 21.42 9.36
C GLY A 450 20.14 20.68 9.76
N GLY A 451 18.98 21.16 9.30
CA GLY A 451 17.66 20.57 9.55
C GLY A 451 16.84 21.31 10.61
N LEU A 452 15.61 20.84 10.85
CA LEU A 452 14.66 21.50 11.75
C LEU A 452 15.15 21.56 13.19
N GLN A 453 15.91 20.57 13.64
CA GLN A 453 16.53 20.59 14.97
C GLN A 453 17.58 21.69 15.10
N GLY A 454 18.31 22.00 14.03
CA GLY A 454 19.25 23.13 14.01
C GLY A 454 18.57 24.49 14.09
N CYS A 455 17.33 24.60 13.61
CA CYS A 455 16.52 25.82 13.71
C CYS A 455 16.03 26.12 15.14
N ARG A 456 16.27 25.27 16.14
CA ARG A 456 15.84 25.48 17.53
C ARG A 456 16.31 26.81 18.12
N VAL A 457 17.46 27.32 17.67
CA VAL A 457 17.98 28.64 18.07
C VAL A 457 16.99 29.78 17.80
N PHE A 458 16.16 29.67 16.76
CA PHE A 458 15.15 30.68 16.43
C PHE A 458 13.98 30.71 17.41
N LYS A 459 13.86 29.74 18.33
CA LYS A 459 12.90 29.81 19.45
C LYS A 459 13.26 30.91 20.45
N ILE A 460 14.53 31.32 20.51
CA ILE A 460 15.00 32.39 21.39
C ILE A 460 14.51 33.73 20.85
N ALA A 461 13.71 34.44 21.64
CA ALA A 461 13.09 35.69 21.20
C ALA A 461 14.13 36.77 20.85
N GLY A 462 15.22 36.87 21.61
CA GLY A 462 16.31 37.82 21.33
C GLY A 462 17.05 37.54 20.02
N VAL A 463 17.11 36.28 19.56
CA VAL A 463 17.66 35.94 18.23
C VAL A 463 16.77 36.51 17.13
N ARG A 464 15.45 36.31 17.23
CA ARG A 464 14.50 36.87 16.26
C ARG A 464 14.52 38.39 16.25
N GLU A 465 14.69 39.00 17.42
CA GLU A 465 14.82 40.45 17.59
C GLU A 465 16.09 40.98 16.92
N LEU A 466 17.23 40.32 17.12
CA LEU A 466 18.48 40.68 16.44
C LEU A 466 18.34 40.64 14.92
N ILE A 467 17.76 39.56 14.36
CA ILE A 467 17.54 39.41 12.91
C ILE A 467 16.57 40.47 12.39
N ARG A 468 15.51 40.81 13.14
CA ARG A 468 14.55 41.83 12.71
C ARG A 468 15.13 43.24 12.76
N LYS A 469 16.04 43.51 13.70
CA LYS A 469 16.61 44.83 13.93
C LYS A 469 17.59 45.25 12.84
N TYR A 470 18.33 44.31 12.25
CA TYR A 470 19.37 44.58 11.27
C TYR A 470 19.02 43.97 9.91
N SER A 471 18.91 44.81 8.88
CA SER A 471 18.78 44.35 7.49
C SER A 471 20.09 43.72 6.97
N PRO A 472 20.09 42.98 5.84
CA PRO A 472 21.28 42.28 5.33
C PRO A 472 22.50 43.15 5.05
N ASP A 473 22.30 44.45 4.81
CA ASP A 473 23.31 45.48 4.57
C ASP A 473 23.74 46.22 5.85
N GLN A 474 23.06 45.99 6.97
CA GLN A 474 23.39 46.60 8.25
C GLN A 474 24.27 45.68 9.09
N SER A 475 25.31 46.25 9.67
CA SER A 475 26.21 45.54 10.57
C SER A 475 25.94 45.88 12.04
N PHE A 476 26.40 45.02 12.93
CA PHE A 476 26.27 45.17 14.38
C PHE A 476 27.53 44.65 15.08
N THR A 477 27.74 45.08 16.32
CA THR A 477 28.89 44.61 17.12
C THR A 477 28.55 43.29 17.82
N ARG A 478 29.58 42.48 18.10
CA ARG A 478 29.44 41.24 18.88
C ARG A 478 28.78 41.49 20.24
N GLY A 479 29.19 42.54 20.95
CA GLY A 479 28.59 42.93 22.23
C GLY A 479 27.11 43.28 22.08
N GLY A 480 26.77 44.06 21.05
CA GLY A 480 25.38 44.39 20.73
C GLY A 480 24.53 43.16 20.42
N ALA A 481 25.08 42.16 19.72
CA ALA A 481 24.39 40.90 19.44
C ALA A 481 24.11 40.09 20.72
N ILE A 482 25.12 39.91 21.57
CA ILE A 482 25.00 39.14 22.82
C ILE A 482 23.98 39.80 23.76
N THR A 483 24.03 41.11 23.90
CA THR A 483 23.06 41.89 24.71
C THR A 483 21.64 41.76 24.17
N THR A 484 21.47 41.87 22.85
CA THR A 484 20.14 41.75 22.19
C THR A 484 19.57 40.34 22.35
N ILE A 485 20.38 39.30 22.09
CA ILE A 485 19.98 37.90 22.26
C ILE A 485 19.62 37.63 23.72
N GLY A 486 20.46 38.08 24.64
CA GLY A 486 20.31 37.88 26.07
C GLY A 486 19.12 38.59 26.70
N ARG A 487 18.56 39.62 26.04
CA ARG A 487 17.49 40.48 26.58
C ARG A 487 17.76 40.85 28.04
N LEU A 488 18.92 41.48 28.26
CA LEU A 488 19.40 41.79 29.60
C LEU A 488 18.32 42.52 30.38
N ASP A 489 18.06 42.04 31.60
CA ASP A 489 17.15 42.69 32.51
C ASP A 489 17.72 44.08 32.91
N PRO A 490 16.95 45.18 32.75
CA PRO A 490 17.47 46.53 32.98
C PRO A 490 17.96 46.80 34.41
N VAL A 491 17.49 46.02 35.39
CA VAL A 491 17.78 46.22 36.81
C VAL A 491 18.92 45.32 37.27
N SER A 492 18.90 44.04 36.89
CA SER A 492 19.89 43.05 37.34
C SER A 492 21.07 42.84 36.38
N GLY A 493 20.98 43.35 35.14
CA GLY A 493 22.01 43.16 34.11
C GLY A 493 22.20 41.71 33.66
N LYS A 494 21.34 40.78 34.10
CA LYS A 494 21.42 39.35 33.79
C LYS A 494 20.58 39.01 32.55
N PRO A 495 21.03 38.06 31.71
CA PRO A 495 20.26 37.61 30.57
C PRO A 495 19.01 36.82 31.00
N ARG A 496 17.87 37.12 30.36
CA ARG A 496 16.59 36.44 30.60
C ARG A 496 16.53 35.13 29.83
N PHE A 497 17.32 34.15 30.28
CA PHE A 497 17.48 32.85 29.64
C PHE A 497 16.90 31.66 30.44
N SER A 498 16.33 31.93 31.62
CA SER A 498 15.64 30.91 32.43
C SER A 498 14.52 30.21 31.65
N GLU A 499 13.82 30.94 30.77
CA GLU A 499 12.75 30.42 29.91
C GLU A 499 13.25 29.41 28.85
N TYR A 500 14.56 29.35 28.58
CA TYR A 500 15.15 28.47 27.57
C TYR A 500 16.01 27.35 28.19
N GLN A 501 15.92 27.08 29.49
CA GLN A 501 16.73 26.05 30.17
C GLN A 501 16.54 24.63 29.60
N SER A 502 15.35 24.32 29.07
CA SER A 502 15.05 23.05 28.41
C SER A 502 15.44 23.02 26.92
N LEU A 503 15.96 24.13 26.39
CA LEU A 503 16.43 24.24 25.02
C LEU A 503 17.90 23.80 24.93
N TYR A 504 18.15 22.84 24.04
CA TYR A 504 19.50 22.37 23.73
C TYR A 504 19.83 22.66 22.27
N ILE A 505 21.05 23.15 22.04
CA ILE A 505 21.66 23.33 20.72
C ILE A 505 23.01 22.60 20.76
N ASP A 506 23.26 21.72 19.79
CA ASP A 506 24.44 20.83 19.74
C ASP A 506 24.69 20.08 21.08
N GLY A 507 23.60 19.61 21.71
CA GLY A 507 23.66 18.84 22.95
C GLY A 507 24.01 19.64 24.21
N ARG A 508 24.07 20.98 24.14
CA ARG A 508 24.41 21.86 25.27
C ARG A 508 23.29 22.82 25.62
N THR A 509 23.17 23.15 26.90
CA THR A 509 22.27 24.23 27.37
C THR A 509 22.70 25.55 26.76
N VAL A 510 21.74 26.31 26.26
CA VAL A 510 22.03 27.49 25.46
C VAL A 510 22.25 28.72 26.34
N THR A 511 23.35 29.42 26.11
CA THR A 511 23.61 30.77 26.65
C THR A 511 23.48 31.80 25.52
N PRO A 512 23.34 33.12 25.82
CA PRO A 512 23.30 34.14 24.77
C PRO A 512 24.52 34.09 23.85
N GLN A 513 25.70 33.88 24.43
CA GLN A 513 26.95 33.74 23.69
C GLN A 513 26.99 32.44 22.87
N GLY A 514 26.53 31.33 23.45
CA GLY A 514 26.42 30.04 22.74
C GLY A 514 25.48 30.12 21.54
N ALA A 515 24.32 30.77 21.70
CA ALA A 515 23.38 31.01 20.60
C ALA A 515 24.01 31.85 19.48
N PHE A 516 24.73 32.93 19.83
CA PHE A 516 25.42 33.76 18.85
C PHE A 516 26.52 33.00 18.12
N SER A 517 27.37 32.26 18.85
CA SER A 517 28.43 31.44 18.26
C SER A 517 27.88 30.36 17.32
N TYR A 518 26.77 29.73 17.69
CA TYR A 518 26.09 28.76 16.84
C TYR A 518 25.58 29.36 15.53
N LEU A 519 24.98 30.56 15.57
CA LEU A 519 24.52 31.26 14.37
C LEU A 519 25.68 31.65 13.43
N LEU A 520 26.83 32.02 13.99
CA LEU A 520 28.06 32.25 13.21
C LEU A 520 28.57 30.96 12.57
N GLN A 521 28.63 29.87 13.33
CA GLN A 521 29.09 28.56 12.82
C GLN A 521 28.19 28.03 11.69
N ARG A 522 26.88 28.31 11.74
CA ARG A 522 25.92 27.99 10.68
C ARG A 522 25.89 29.03 9.55
N GLY A 523 26.74 30.05 9.59
CA GLY A 523 26.86 31.08 8.56
C GLY A 523 25.64 32.00 8.44
N VAL A 524 24.77 32.08 9.46
CA VAL A 524 23.60 32.97 9.45
C VAL A 524 24.03 34.43 9.47
N PHE A 525 25.13 34.71 10.19
CA PHE A 525 25.79 36.01 10.18
C PHE A 525 27.20 35.87 9.64
N ARG A 526 27.67 36.91 8.94
CA ARG A 526 29.05 36.99 8.43
C ARG A 526 29.88 37.91 9.30
N VAL A 527 31.16 37.59 9.44
CA VAL A 527 32.13 38.38 10.20
C VAL A 527 32.88 39.28 9.23
N GLY A 528 33.10 40.53 9.63
CA GLY A 528 33.85 41.49 8.84
C GLY A 528 34.25 42.69 9.68
N LEU A 529 35.06 43.58 9.10
CA LEU A 529 35.54 44.79 9.75
C LEU A 529 34.88 46.01 9.14
N ARG A 530 34.41 46.92 9.99
CA ARG A 530 34.11 48.28 9.59
C ARG A 530 35.40 49.10 9.56
N LEU A 531 35.66 49.69 8.40
CA LEU A 531 36.86 50.47 8.08
C LEU A 531 36.43 51.75 7.38
N TYR A 532 37.08 52.85 7.72
CA TYR A 532 36.84 54.16 7.14
C TYR A 532 37.70 54.35 5.89
N CYS A 533 37.13 54.72 4.74
CA CYS A 533 37.94 55.02 3.57
C CYS A 533 38.52 56.45 3.69
N PRO A 534 39.85 56.65 3.74
CA PRO A 534 40.44 57.98 3.83
C PRO A 534 40.24 58.83 2.56
N ASN A 535 39.86 58.21 1.44
CA ASN A 535 39.69 58.91 0.16
C ASN A 535 38.29 59.53 -0.02
N CYS A 536 37.26 58.87 0.51
CA CYS A 536 35.88 59.30 0.34
C CYS A 536 35.14 59.46 1.66
N GLU A 537 35.81 59.22 2.79
CA GLU A 537 35.29 59.49 4.13
C GLU A 537 34.03 58.69 4.50
N LEU A 538 33.79 57.58 3.80
CA LEU A 538 32.67 56.68 4.05
C LEU A 538 33.12 55.45 4.83
N GLU A 539 32.26 54.99 5.75
CA GLU A 539 32.41 53.73 6.47
C GLU A 539 32.09 52.56 5.53
N ASN A 540 33.08 51.71 5.31
CA ASN A 540 32.99 50.52 4.47
C ASN A 540 33.09 49.26 5.34
N TRP A 541 32.14 48.34 5.19
CA TRP A 541 32.22 47.04 5.83
C TRP A 541 32.87 46.05 4.87
N ILE A 542 33.95 45.39 5.30
CA ILE A 542 34.68 44.43 4.48
C ILE A 542 34.56 43.05 5.11
N HIS A 543 34.13 42.06 4.32
CA HIS A 543 34.03 40.66 4.74
C HIS A 543 35.39 40.09 5.14
N LEU A 544 35.47 39.30 6.21
CA LEU A 544 36.74 38.78 6.74
C LEU A 544 37.63 38.10 5.68
N ASP A 545 37.04 37.29 4.80
CA ASP A 545 37.77 36.58 3.73
C ASP A 545 38.31 37.50 2.62
N GLU A 546 37.82 38.74 2.55
CA GLU A 546 38.22 39.74 1.55
C GLU A 546 39.20 40.77 2.10
N ILE A 547 39.46 40.74 3.41
CA ILE A 547 40.34 41.69 4.07
C ILE A 547 41.78 41.48 3.61
N ARG A 548 42.35 42.54 3.05
CA ARG A 548 43.74 42.63 2.63
C ARG A 548 44.38 43.88 3.25
N THR A 549 45.70 43.86 3.43
CA THR A 549 46.46 45.03 3.91
C THR A 549 46.13 46.29 3.11
N VAL A 550 45.99 46.13 1.79
CA VAL A 550 45.47 47.13 0.87
C VAL A 550 44.13 46.64 0.35
N SER A 551 43.05 47.30 0.80
CA SER A 551 41.67 46.95 0.44
C SER A 551 41.10 48.01 -0.51
N ARG A 552 40.25 47.59 -1.44
CA ARG A 552 39.55 48.50 -2.38
C ARG A 552 38.24 48.97 -1.76
N CYS A 553 37.99 50.28 -1.76
CA CYS A 553 36.72 50.84 -1.27
C CYS A 553 35.58 50.54 -2.25
N GLU A 554 34.47 49.99 -1.77
CA GLU A 554 33.29 49.68 -2.61
C GLU A 554 32.59 50.95 -3.13
N TYR A 555 32.73 52.08 -2.43
CA TYR A 555 32.07 53.33 -2.81
C TYR A 555 32.86 54.12 -3.86
N CYS A 556 34.15 54.41 -3.61
CA CYS A 556 34.96 55.24 -4.51
C CYS A 556 35.89 54.45 -5.43
N GLY A 557 35.97 53.13 -5.26
CA GLY A 557 36.79 52.25 -6.08
C GLY A 557 38.31 52.41 -5.91
N ARG A 558 38.77 53.26 -4.98
CA ARG A 558 40.20 53.48 -4.69
C ARG A 558 40.70 52.54 -3.60
N ASP A 559 41.97 52.18 -3.71
CA ASP A 559 42.66 51.36 -2.73
C ASP A 559 43.07 52.19 -1.51
N PHE A 560 43.02 51.59 -0.32
CA PHE A 560 43.50 52.19 0.92
C PHE A 560 44.12 51.15 1.84
N ASN A 561 45.13 51.57 2.60
CA ASN A 561 45.81 50.72 3.57
C ASN A 561 45.03 50.71 4.90
N ILE A 562 44.66 49.52 5.37
CA ILE A 562 43.80 49.36 6.56
C ILE A 562 44.59 49.40 7.87
N THR A 563 45.91 49.21 7.83
CA THR A 563 46.79 48.98 9.00
C THR A 563 46.67 50.10 10.04
N GLY A 564 46.61 51.37 9.59
CA GLY A 564 46.50 52.52 10.48
C GLY A 564 45.20 52.58 11.30
N GLN A 565 44.16 51.86 10.86
CA GLN A 565 42.87 51.76 11.56
C GLN A 565 42.76 50.54 12.47
N LEU A 566 43.70 49.60 12.34
CA LEU A 566 43.79 48.41 13.18
C LEU A 566 44.79 48.60 14.34
N LYS A 567 45.58 49.68 14.33
CA LYS A 567 46.66 49.95 15.30
C LYS A 567 46.19 49.97 16.77
N ASP A 568 44.96 50.41 17.04
CA ASP A 568 44.40 50.54 18.39
C ASP A 568 43.53 49.33 18.77
N ARG A 569 43.49 48.31 17.92
CA ARG A 569 42.79 47.05 18.22
C ARG A 569 43.80 46.07 18.82
N ASP A 570 43.34 45.22 19.73
CA ASP A 570 44.14 44.17 20.34
C ASP A 570 44.32 43.04 19.30
N TRP A 571 45.50 42.92 18.69
CA TRP A 571 45.83 41.90 17.67
C TRP A 571 47.14 41.17 18.00
N ALA A 572 47.21 39.87 17.69
CA ALA A 572 48.36 38.99 17.89
C ALA A 572 48.92 38.49 16.55
#